data_AF-A0A947E7A0-F1
#
_entry.id   AF-A0A947E7A0-F1
#
_cell.length_a   1.000
_cell.length_b   1.000
_cell.length_c   1.000
_cell.angle_alpha   90.00
_cell.angle_beta   90.00
_cell.angle_gamma   90.00
#
_symmetry.space_group_name_H-M   'P 1'
#
loop_
_entity.id
_entity.type
_entity.pdbx_description
1 polymer ?
#
loop_
_entity_poly.entity_id
_entity_poly.type
_entity_poly.pdbx_seq_one_letter_code
_entity_poly.pdbx_strand_id
1 'polypeptide(L)'
;MKTRDVVIFTGKHFKVPSGIQRIDHRATHGWQLRYGGTKLFSDGSQDGTGAAASLKLATEELFKRIAKLPAPSRLQREPSENKSTDLPVGISGPVVRLRPGAKVRECNLLVSLPRFGAVPRRSTIYIGNENTYTEQRYRRALARAIKLREEAEEAYQREATRAKRAGAQVMIAKQQARRSASAR
;
A
#
# COMPACT_ATOMS: atom_id res chain seq x y z
N MET A 1 13.31 0.49 -4.64
CA MET A 1 12.63 -0.78 -4.28
C MET A 1 13.61 -1.62 -3.47
N LYS A 2 13.17 -2.32 -2.42
CA LYS A 2 14.07 -3.15 -1.59
C LYS A 2 14.38 -4.48 -2.30
N THR A 3 15.59 -4.98 -2.12
CA THR A 3 16.02 -6.32 -2.56
C THR A 3 16.46 -7.11 -1.33
N ARG A 4 16.35 -8.43 -1.40
CA ARG A 4 16.83 -9.35 -0.36
C ARG A 4 17.73 -10.41 -0.99
N ASP A 5 18.69 -10.91 -0.23
CA ASP A 5 19.47 -12.07 -0.59
C ASP A 5 18.70 -13.33 -0.20
N VAL A 6 18.58 -14.28 -1.14
CA VAL A 6 17.89 -15.56 -0.95
C VAL A 6 18.84 -16.67 -1.39
N VAL A 7 19.04 -17.65 -0.52
CA VAL A 7 19.78 -18.87 -0.82
C VAL A 7 18.76 -19.96 -1.16
N ILE A 8 18.92 -20.60 -2.31
CA ILE A 8 18.08 -21.76 -2.69
C ILE A 8 18.68 -23.04 -2.12
N PHE A 9 17.94 -24.15 -2.17
CA PHE A 9 18.37 -25.46 -1.62
C PHE A 9 19.72 -25.97 -2.14
N THR A 10 20.19 -25.50 -3.29
CA THR A 10 21.52 -25.83 -3.85
C THR A 10 22.66 -24.93 -3.34
N GLY A 11 22.40 -24.01 -2.41
CA GLY A 11 23.38 -23.07 -1.87
C GLY A 11 23.63 -21.84 -2.76
N LYS A 12 22.98 -21.73 -3.94
CA LYS A 12 23.14 -20.57 -4.82
C LYS A 12 22.43 -19.33 -4.25
N HIS A 13 23.12 -18.19 -4.32
CA HIS A 13 22.62 -16.91 -3.83
C HIS A 13 21.97 -16.07 -4.93
N PHE A 14 20.81 -15.48 -4.63
CA PHE A 14 20.07 -14.62 -5.53
C PHE A 14 19.65 -13.31 -4.86
N LYS A 15 19.81 -12.20 -5.58
CA LYS A 15 19.25 -10.89 -5.19
C LYS A 15 17.84 -10.75 -5.74
N VAL A 16 16.86 -10.87 -4.85
CA VAL A 16 15.43 -10.96 -5.21
C VAL A 16 14.71 -9.66 -4.87
N PRO A 17 13.98 -9.05 -5.82
CA PRO A 17 13.12 -7.89 -5.56
C PRO A 17 12.03 -8.15 -4.51
N SER A 18 11.70 -7.12 -3.72
CA SER A 18 10.50 -7.13 -2.88
C SER A 18 9.24 -7.32 -3.75
N GLY A 19 8.46 -8.37 -3.47
CA GLY A 19 7.30 -8.77 -4.28
C GLY A 19 7.51 -10.09 -5.02
N ILE A 20 8.69 -10.69 -4.96
CA ILE A 20 8.95 -12.05 -5.43
C ILE A 20 9.40 -12.90 -4.24
N GLN A 21 8.90 -14.13 -4.17
CA GLN A 21 9.22 -15.09 -3.12
C GLN A 21 9.66 -16.43 -3.71
N ARG A 22 10.71 -16.99 -3.13
CA ARG A 22 11.12 -18.36 -3.43
C ARG A 22 10.10 -19.34 -2.87
N ILE A 23 9.72 -20.31 -3.69
CA ILE A 23 8.98 -21.49 -3.29
C ILE A 23 9.90 -22.68 -3.55
N ASP A 24 10.28 -23.35 -2.47
CA ASP A 24 11.01 -24.61 -2.50
C ASP A 24 10.18 -25.62 -1.70
N HIS A 25 9.47 -26.49 -2.42
CA HIS A 25 8.76 -27.62 -1.85
C HIS A 25 9.16 -28.88 -2.62
N ARG A 26 8.95 -30.07 -2.04
CA ARG A 26 9.42 -31.37 -2.54
C ARG A 26 9.23 -31.64 -4.05
N ALA A 27 8.21 -31.06 -4.67
CA ALA A 27 7.90 -31.24 -6.10
C ALA A 27 7.78 -29.91 -6.87
N THR A 28 8.00 -28.76 -6.20
CA THR A 28 7.77 -27.45 -6.82
C THR A 28 8.89 -26.49 -6.42
N HIS A 29 9.69 -26.13 -7.40
CA HIS A 29 10.76 -25.15 -7.29
C HIS A 29 10.46 -23.99 -8.22
N GLY A 30 10.43 -22.77 -7.66
CA GLY A 30 10.14 -21.60 -8.47
C GLY A 30 10.07 -20.30 -7.71
N TRP A 31 9.76 -19.24 -8.44
CA TRP A 31 9.57 -17.90 -7.92
C TRP A 31 8.11 -17.49 -8.01
N GLN A 32 7.51 -17.23 -6.87
CA GLN A 32 6.16 -16.69 -6.79
C GLN A 32 6.20 -15.16 -6.78
N LEU A 33 5.68 -14.56 -7.83
CA LEU A 33 5.35 -13.13 -7.89
C LEU A 33 4.10 -12.86 -7.05
N ARG A 34 4.17 -11.84 -6.20
CA ARG A 34 3.09 -11.37 -5.30
C ARG A 34 2.87 -9.87 -5.49
N TYR A 35 2.32 -9.49 -6.65
CA TYR A 35 1.97 -8.11 -6.97
C TYR A 35 0.75 -8.09 -7.87
N GLY A 36 -0.37 -7.55 -7.37
CA GLY A 36 -1.66 -7.63 -8.07
C GLY A 36 -2.11 -9.07 -8.28
N GLY A 37 -2.07 -9.88 -7.22
CA GLY A 37 -2.29 -11.33 -7.25
C GLY A 37 -1.00 -12.14 -7.30
N THR A 38 -1.14 -13.47 -7.36
CA THR A 38 -0.02 -14.42 -7.34
C THR A 38 0.23 -15.05 -8.70
N LYS A 39 1.50 -15.23 -9.09
CA LYS A 39 1.89 -16.02 -10.28
C LYS A 39 3.19 -16.76 -10.00
N LEU A 40 3.23 -18.07 -10.27
CA LEU A 40 4.42 -18.90 -10.11
C LEU A 40 5.22 -18.96 -11.41
N PHE A 41 6.53 -18.81 -11.29
CA PHE A 41 7.51 -19.05 -12.35
C PHE A 41 8.34 -20.25 -11.94
N SER A 42 8.01 -21.42 -12.50
CA SER A 42 8.73 -22.67 -12.22
C SER A 42 10.16 -22.59 -12.74
N ASP A 43 11.10 -23.23 -12.03
CA ASP A 43 12.47 -23.37 -12.48
C ASP A 43 12.61 -24.37 -13.64
N GLY A 44 11.66 -25.30 -13.77
CA GLY A 44 11.70 -26.36 -14.78
C GLY A 44 12.86 -27.36 -14.60
N SER A 45 13.53 -27.36 -13.44
CA SER A 45 14.65 -28.24 -13.11
C SER A 45 14.64 -28.57 -11.63
N GLN A 46 15.01 -29.82 -11.30
CA GLN A 46 15.18 -30.29 -9.92
C GLN A 46 16.53 -29.89 -9.31
N ASP A 47 17.51 -29.51 -10.13
CA ASP A 47 18.87 -29.13 -9.68
C ASP A 47 19.04 -27.61 -9.51
N GLY A 48 17.96 -26.85 -9.66
CA GLY A 48 17.96 -25.39 -9.50
C GLY A 48 18.76 -24.63 -10.57
N THR A 49 19.16 -25.26 -11.67
CA THR A 49 19.86 -24.60 -12.79
C THR A 49 18.96 -23.56 -13.48
N GLY A 50 17.65 -23.84 -13.58
CA GLY A 50 16.66 -22.92 -14.13
C GLY A 50 16.27 -21.75 -13.22
N ALA A 51 16.71 -21.73 -11.96
CA ALA A 51 16.32 -20.72 -10.97
C ALA A 51 16.68 -19.28 -11.38
N ALA A 52 17.80 -19.09 -12.09
CA ALA A 52 18.20 -17.77 -12.58
C ALA A 52 17.28 -17.28 -13.70
N ALA A 53 16.93 -18.16 -14.64
CA ALA A 53 16.07 -17.85 -15.78
C ALA A 53 14.63 -17.58 -15.33
N SER A 54 14.09 -18.41 -14.43
CA SER A 54 12.76 -18.22 -13.85
C SER A 54 12.68 -16.92 -13.03
N LEU A 55 13.73 -16.56 -12.28
CA LEU A 55 13.79 -15.28 -11.55
C LEU A 55 13.78 -14.08 -12.48
N LYS A 56 14.47 -14.16 -13.62
CA LYS A 56 14.47 -13.11 -14.64
C LYS A 56 13.06 -12.89 -15.18
N LEU A 57 12.35 -13.96 -15.55
CA LEU A 57 10.96 -13.89 -16.02
C LEU A 57 10.03 -13.31 -14.96
N ALA A 58 10.16 -13.75 -13.70
CA ALA A 58 9.39 -13.21 -12.59
C ALA A 58 9.65 -11.71 -12.36
N THR A 59 10.89 -11.27 -12.55
CA THR A 59 11.30 -9.86 -12.38
C THR A 59 10.77 -8.98 -13.53
N GLU A 60 10.82 -9.47 -14.76
CA GLU A 60 10.25 -8.78 -15.92
C GLU A 60 8.73 -8.63 -15.79
N GLU A 61 8.03 -9.68 -15.37
CA GLU A 61 6.59 -9.61 -15.08
C GLU A 61 6.29 -8.64 -13.91
N LEU A 62 7.10 -8.65 -12.84
CA LEU A 62 6.95 -7.69 -11.74
C LEU A 62 7.00 -6.26 -12.26
N PHE A 63 7.95 -5.92 -13.13
CA PHE A 63 8.05 -4.59 -13.69
C PHE A 63 6.88 -4.24 -14.60
N LYS A 64 6.41 -5.18 -15.44
CA LYS A 64 5.18 -5.01 -16.23
C LYS A 64 3.99 -4.68 -15.35
N ARG A 65 3.83 -5.39 -14.22
CA ARG A 65 2.73 -5.13 -13.28
C ARG A 65 2.88 -3.82 -12.51
N ILE A 66 4.09 -3.43 -12.12
CA ILE A 66 4.33 -2.12 -11.46
C ILE A 66 4.02 -0.96 -12.42
N ALA A 67 4.26 -1.13 -13.72
CA ALA A 67 3.89 -0.14 -14.72
C ALA A 67 2.37 0.01 -14.83
N LYS A 68 1.63 -1.11 -14.89
CA LYS A 68 0.17 -1.12 -15.13
C LYS A 68 -0.68 -0.89 -13.88
N LEU A 69 -0.35 -1.56 -12.78
CA LEU A 69 -1.21 -1.64 -11.59
C LEU A 69 -0.81 -0.62 -10.51
N PRO A 70 -1.78 -0.11 -9.74
CA PRO A 70 -1.50 0.73 -8.58
C PRO A 70 -0.64 0.00 -7.55
N ALA A 71 0.12 0.75 -6.75
CA ALA A 71 0.88 0.16 -5.63
C ALA A 71 -0.09 -0.52 -4.64
N PRO A 72 0.24 -1.72 -4.12
CA PRO A 72 -0.57 -2.31 -3.06
C PRO A 72 -0.56 -1.38 -1.83
N SER A 73 -1.74 -1.02 -1.35
CA SER A 73 -1.90 -0.20 -0.15
C SER A 73 -2.18 -1.07 1.07
N ARG A 74 -1.76 -0.59 2.24
CA ARG A 74 -2.14 -1.14 3.55
C ARG A 74 -3.27 -0.34 4.19
N LEU A 75 -3.94 0.50 3.40
CA LEU A 75 -5.07 1.28 3.89
C LEU A 75 -6.23 0.31 4.09
N GLN A 76 -6.83 0.38 5.28
CA GLN A 76 -8.03 -0.37 5.60
C GLN A 76 -9.19 0.16 4.76
N ARG A 77 -9.87 -0.73 4.04
CA ARG A 77 -11.00 -0.38 3.16
C ARG A 77 -12.36 -0.56 3.83
N GLU A 78 -12.44 -1.48 4.78
CA GLU A 78 -13.68 -1.85 5.46
C GLU A 78 -13.59 -1.50 6.96
N PRO A 79 -14.71 -1.11 7.58
CA PRO A 79 -14.77 -0.93 9.03
C PRO A 79 -14.20 -2.14 9.77
N SER A 80 -13.48 -1.91 10.86
CA SER A 80 -13.05 -3.02 11.72
C SER A 80 -14.26 -3.65 12.39
N GLU A 81 -14.22 -4.96 12.64
CA GLU A 81 -15.27 -5.68 13.38
C GLU A 81 -15.63 -5.02 14.71
N ASN A 82 -14.64 -4.46 15.41
CA ASN A 82 -14.81 -3.78 16.69
C ASN A 82 -15.39 -2.36 16.57
N LYS A 83 -15.73 -1.88 15.36
CA LYS A 83 -16.26 -0.53 15.17
C LYS A 83 -17.76 -0.54 15.49
N SER A 84 -18.12 0.04 16.62
CA SER A 84 -19.50 0.14 17.11
C SER A 84 -20.35 1.22 16.43
N THR A 85 -19.89 1.81 15.33
CA THR A 85 -20.56 2.93 14.64
C THR A 85 -20.59 2.69 13.14
N ASP A 86 -21.71 3.03 12.48
CA ASP A 86 -21.88 2.94 11.01
C ASP A 86 -21.07 4.00 10.23
N LEU A 87 -20.14 4.69 10.88
CA LEU A 87 -19.30 5.68 10.23
C LEU A 87 -18.25 5.01 9.33
N PRO A 88 -17.92 5.60 8.17
CA PRO A 88 -16.88 5.09 7.28
C PRO A 88 -15.49 4.98 7.94
N VAL A 89 -14.61 4.16 7.35
CA VAL A 89 -13.24 3.96 7.86
C VAL A 89 -12.50 5.29 7.98
N GLY A 90 -11.79 5.46 9.09
CA GLY A 90 -11.03 6.68 9.34
C GLY A 90 -11.87 7.89 9.77
N ILE A 91 -13.20 7.76 9.87
CA ILE A 91 -14.09 8.78 10.44
C ILE A 91 -14.61 8.30 11.80
N SER A 92 -14.61 9.19 12.78
CA SER A 92 -15.09 8.95 14.15
C SER A 92 -15.91 10.13 14.67
N GLY A 93 -16.78 9.86 15.64
CA GLY A 93 -17.65 10.85 16.25
C GLY A 93 -19.13 10.47 16.12
N PRO A 94 -20.05 11.43 16.29
CA PRO A 94 -19.80 12.82 16.66
C PRO A 94 -19.14 12.97 18.04
N VAL A 95 -18.13 13.82 18.15
CA VAL A 95 -17.45 14.12 19.42
C VAL A 95 -17.94 15.47 19.93
N VAL A 96 -18.60 15.45 21.09
CA VAL A 96 -19.04 16.64 21.81
C VAL A 96 -17.93 17.08 22.75
N ARG A 97 -17.52 18.35 22.68
CA ARG A 97 -16.49 18.92 23.57
C ARG A 97 -16.81 20.37 23.93
N LEU A 98 -16.51 20.75 25.17
CA LEU A 98 -16.41 22.15 25.56
C LEU A 98 -14.96 22.60 25.40
N ARG A 99 -14.70 23.68 24.65
CA ARG A 99 -13.35 24.26 24.60
C ARG A 99 -13.11 25.13 25.84
N PRO A 100 -11.85 25.25 26.32
CA PRO A 100 -11.52 26.22 27.36
C PRO A 100 -11.99 27.63 26.96
N GLY A 101 -12.77 28.28 27.83
CA GLY A 101 -13.35 29.61 27.59
C GLY A 101 -14.60 29.65 26.69
N ALA A 102 -15.05 28.51 26.13
CA ALA A 102 -16.30 28.46 25.38
C ALA A 102 -17.50 28.34 26.34
N LYS A 103 -18.61 29.01 25.98
CA LYS A 103 -19.88 28.96 26.74
C LYS A 103 -20.79 27.80 26.36
N VAL A 104 -20.59 27.22 25.17
CA VAL A 104 -21.44 26.17 24.60
C VAL A 104 -20.60 25.01 24.10
N ARG A 105 -21.14 23.78 24.18
CA ARG A 105 -20.43 22.59 23.67
C ARG A 105 -20.52 22.54 22.15
N GLU A 106 -19.40 22.17 21.52
CA GLU A 106 -19.29 21.96 20.08
C GLU A 106 -19.31 20.47 19.75
N CYS A 107 -19.91 20.13 18.62
CA CYS A 107 -20.00 18.77 18.08
C CYS A 107 -19.21 18.69 16.77
N ASN A 108 -18.29 17.73 16.67
CA ASN A 108 -17.39 17.60 15.54
C ASN A 108 -17.21 16.14 15.09
N LEU A 109 -16.94 15.92 13.80
CA LEU A 109 -16.39 14.67 13.30
C LEU A 109 -14.86 14.73 13.31
N LEU A 110 -14.23 13.61 13.62
CA LEU A 110 -12.78 13.43 13.52
C LEU A 110 -12.48 12.58 12.29
N VAL A 111 -11.56 13.06 11.44
CA VAL A 111 -11.14 12.39 10.21
C VAL A 111 -9.64 12.11 10.26
N SER A 112 -9.26 10.85 10.15
CA SER A 112 -7.87 10.44 9.92
C SER A 112 -7.57 10.59 8.43
N LEU A 113 -6.46 11.22 8.06
CA LEU A 113 -6.05 11.45 6.67
C LEU A 113 -4.72 10.73 6.43
N PRO A 114 -4.70 9.66 5.61
CA PRO A 114 -3.47 8.92 5.36
C PRO A 114 -2.48 9.76 4.57
N ARG A 115 -1.19 9.61 4.85
CA ARG A 115 -0.10 10.28 4.14
C ARG A 115 0.99 9.28 3.82
N PHE A 116 1.46 9.26 2.57
CA PHE A 116 2.46 8.28 2.18
C PHE A 116 3.82 8.62 2.80
N GLY A 117 4.45 7.64 3.46
CA GLY A 117 5.75 7.84 4.13
C GLY A 117 5.72 8.70 5.40
N ALA A 118 4.53 9.13 5.87
CA ALA A 118 4.38 9.96 7.05
C ALA A 118 3.24 9.47 7.94
N VAL A 119 3.20 9.96 9.18
CA VAL A 119 2.11 9.67 10.11
C VAL A 119 0.78 10.25 9.57
N PRO A 120 -0.35 9.53 9.65
CA PRO A 120 -1.65 10.07 9.28
C PRO A 120 -1.96 11.38 10.01
N ARG A 121 -2.57 12.35 9.32
CA ARG A 121 -2.98 13.61 9.91
C ARG A 121 -4.40 13.48 10.45
N ARG A 122 -4.67 14.02 11.65
CA ARG A 122 -6.06 14.13 12.16
C ARG A 122 -6.63 15.49 11.76
N SER A 123 -7.85 15.49 11.21
CA SER A 123 -8.63 16.67 10.88
C SER A 123 -9.94 16.65 11.67
N THR A 124 -10.48 17.83 11.96
CA THR A 124 -11.74 17.99 12.69
C THR A 124 -12.72 18.74 11.79
N ILE A 125 -13.92 18.19 11.60
CA ILE A 125 -15.00 18.80 10.83
C ILE A 125 -16.10 19.22 11.78
N TYR A 126 -16.33 20.53 11.87
CA TYR A 126 -17.39 21.10 12.68
C TYR A 126 -18.77 20.76 12.13
N ILE A 127 -19.66 20.31 13.01
CA ILE A 127 -21.08 20.07 12.69
C ILE A 127 -21.92 21.26 13.17
N GLY A 128 -21.76 21.62 14.45
CA GLY A 128 -22.59 22.59 15.13
C GLY A 128 -22.25 22.66 16.62
N ASN A 129 -22.91 23.54 17.34
CA ASN A 129 -22.91 23.59 18.80
C ASN A 129 -24.30 23.21 19.33
N GLU A 130 -24.46 23.17 20.65
CA GLU A 130 -25.73 22.80 21.31
C GLU A 130 -26.97 23.48 20.71
N ASN A 131 -26.85 24.74 20.29
CA ASN A 131 -27.97 25.55 19.79
C ASN A 131 -28.16 25.46 18.27
N THR A 132 -27.19 24.90 17.54
CA THR A 132 -27.16 24.96 16.08
C THR A 132 -26.98 23.60 15.43
N TYR A 133 -26.92 22.52 16.21
CA TYR A 133 -26.86 21.17 15.70
C TYR A 133 -28.19 20.81 15.02
N THR A 134 -28.10 20.33 13.78
CA THR A 134 -29.25 19.78 13.05
C THR A 134 -28.80 18.55 12.27
N GLU A 135 -29.74 17.65 11.96
CA GLU A 135 -29.45 16.48 11.14
C GLU A 135 -28.89 16.87 9.75
N GLN A 136 -29.41 17.94 9.15
CA GLN A 136 -28.91 18.46 7.88
C GLN A 136 -27.43 18.88 7.98
N ARG A 137 -27.04 19.56 9.07
CA ARG A 137 -25.64 19.94 9.31
C ARG A 137 -24.77 18.72 9.53
N TYR A 138 -25.27 17.70 10.25
CA TYR A 138 -24.58 16.44 10.43
C TYR A 138 -24.32 15.74 9.07
N ARG A 139 -25.35 15.57 8.24
CA ARG A 139 -25.21 14.94 6.91
C ARG A 139 -24.23 15.70 6.02
N ARG A 140 -24.27 17.05 6.03
CA ARG A 140 -23.33 17.90 5.29
C ARG A 140 -21.89 17.75 5.80
N ALA A 141 -21.70 17.72 7.11
CA ALA A 141 -20.40 17.51 7.73
C ALA A 141 -19.85 16.11 7.42
N LEU A 142 -20.69 15.08 7.45
CA LEU A 142 -20.33 13.71 7.10
C LEU A 142 -19.91 13.58 5.64
N ALA A 143 -20.70 14.13 4.71
CA ALA A 143 -20.34 14.15 3.29
C ALA A 143 -18.98 14.84 3.05
N ARG A 144 -18.73 15.96 3.75
CA ARG A 144 -17.43 16.65 3.68
C ARG A 144 -16.30 15.81 4.27
N ALA A 145 -16.54 15.09 5.37
CA ALA A 145 -15.56 14.22 6.01
C ALA A 145 -15.18 13.04 5.11
N ILE A 146 -16.16 12.42 4.45
CA ILE A 146 -15.96 11.34 3.48
C ILE A 146 -15.12 11.84 2.31
N LYS A 147 -15.53 12.93 1.67
CA LYS A 147 -14.80 13.51 0.55
C LYS A 147 -13.35 13.83 0.90
N LEU A 148 -13.12 14.45 2.06
CA LEU A 148 -11.76 14.78 2.52
C LEU A 148 -10.89 13.54 2.73
N ARG A 149 -11.50 12.45 3.21
CA ARG A 149 -10.82 11.17 3.38
C ARG A 149 -10.49 10.54 2.02
N GLU A 150 -11.44 10.49 1.10
CA GLU A 150 -11.26 9.95 -0.26
C GLU A 150 -10.12 10.66 -1.00
N GLU A 151 -10.11 12.00 -0.99
CA GLU A 151 -9.03 12.80 -1.59
C GLU A 151 -7.65 12.47 -1.00
N ALA A 152 -7.58 12.23 0.31
CA ALA A 152 -6.34 11.85 0.98
C ALA A 152 -5.91 10.41 0.63
N GLU A 153 -6.85 9.48 0.47
CA GLU A 153 -6.58 8.10 0.04
C GLU A 153 -6.08 8.05 -1.41
N GLU A 154 -6.68 8.82 -2.31
CA GLU A 154 -6.23 8.96 -3.69
C GLU A 154 -4.82 9.58 -3.77
N ALA A 155 -4.56 10.64 -3.00
CA ALA A 155 -3.24 11.24 -2.90
C ALA A 155 -2.19 10.24 -2.40
N TYR A 156 -2.50 9.52 -1.31
CA TYR A 156 -1.66 8.46 -0.79
C TYR A 156 -1.36 7.40 -1.87
N GLN A 157 -2.39 6.94 -2.57
CA GLN A 157 -2.29 5.87 -3.55
C GLN A 157 -1.43 6.29 -4.75
N ARG A 158 -1.58 7.52 -5.21
CA ARG A 158 -0.79 8.13 -6.28
C ARG A 158 0.68 8.26 -5.89
N GLU A 159 0.97 8.76 -4.69
CA GLU A 159 2.34 8.89 -4.18
C GLU A 159 3.00 7.53 -3.99
N ALA A 160 2.30 6.57 -3.40
CA ALA A 160 2.77 5.19 -3.23
C ALA A 160 3.11 4.54 -4.59
N THR A 161 2.24 4.74 -5.59
CA THR A 161 2.45 4.23 -6.95
C THR A 161 3.64 4.90 -7.62
N ARG A 162 3.79 6.23 -7.50
CA ARG A 162 4.94 6.98 -8.01
C ARG A 162 6.24 6.48 -7.40
N ALA A 163 6.29 6.32 -6.08
CA ALA A 163 7.47 5.82 -5.38
C ALA A 163 7.82 4.37 -5.79
N LYS A 164 6.82 3.50 -5.96
CA LYS A 164 7.04 2.13 -6.42
C LYS A 164 7.62 2.09 -7.84
N ARG A 165 7.07 2.90 -8.76
CA ARG A 165 7.54 3.01 -10.15
C ARG A 165 8.95 3.57 -10.23
N ALA A 166 9.24 4.66 -9.53
CA ALA A 166 10.61 5.21 -9.45
C ALA A 166 11.60 4.16 -8.92
N GLY A 167 11.20 3.42 -7.88
CA GLY A 167 12.00 2.33 -7.34
C GLY A 167 12.24 1.16 -8.29
N ALA A 168 11.32 0.90 -9.24
CA ALA A 168 11.49 -0.10 -10.28
C ALA A 168 12.43 0.40 -11.38
N GLN A 169 12.29 1.66 -11.81
CA GLN A 169 13.16 2.27 -12.83
C GLN A 169 14.64 2.26 -12.42
N VAL A 170 14.94 2.62 -11.17
CA VAL A 170 16.32 2.53 -10.63
C VAL A 170 16.87 1.10 -10.72
N MET A 171 16.02 0.09 -10.50
CA MET A 171 16.46 -1.30 -10.58
C MET A 171 16.69 -1.76 -12.01
N ILE A 172 15.82 -1.38 -12.95
CA ILE A 172 15.99 -1.64 -14.38
C ILE A 172 17.30 -1.04 -14.87
N ALA A 173 17.58 0.22 -14.53
CA ALA A 173 18.82 0.90 -14.88
C ALA A 173 20.06 0.17 -14.31
N LYS A 174 20.02 -0.26 -13.04
CA LYS A 174 21.09 -1.07 -12.43
C LYS A 174 21.29 -2.41 -13.13
N GLN A 175 20.22 -3.07 -13.57
CA GLN A 175 20.31 -4.34 -14.30
C GLN A 175 20.92 -4.14 -15.69
N GLN A 176 20.54 -3.08 -16.40
CA GLN A 176 21.11 -2.74 -17.71
C GLN A 176 22.60 -2.43 -17.59
N ALA A 177 23.02 -1.62 -16.61
CA ALA A 177 24.42 -1.30 -16.37
C ALA A 177 25.27 -2.54 -16.04
N ARG A 178 24.73 -3.51 -15.30
CA ARG A 178 25.43 -4.79 -15.04
C ARG A 178 25.58 -5.64 -16.29
N ARG A 179 24.55 -5.67 -17.15
CA ARG A 179 24.60 -6.44 -18.41
C ARG A 179 25.63 -5.86 -19.37
N SER A 180 25.69 -4.53 -19.50
CA SER A 180 26.69 -3.89 -20.37
C SER A 180 28.12 -4.06 -19.86
N ALA A 181 28.32 -4.10 -18.53
CA ALA A 181 29.63 -4.35 -17.93
C ALA A 181 30.11 -5.81 -18.09
N SER A 182 29.19 -6.77 -18.15
CA SER A 182 29.52 -8.20 -18.35
C SER A 182 29.72 -8.59 -19.82
N ALA A 183 29.41 -7.70 -20.76
CA ALA A 183 29.54 -7.90 -22.19
C ALA A 183 30.81 -7.26 -22.78
N ARG A 184 31.64 -6.63 -21.93
CA ARG A 184 32.99 -6.16 -22.23
C ARG A 184 33.98 -7.09 -21.56
#